data_AF-A0A7L1CP59-F1
#
_entry.id   AF-A0A7L1CP59-F1
#
_cell.length_a   1.000
_cell.length_b   1.000
_cell.length_c   1.000
_cell.angle_alpha   90.00
_cell.angle_beta   90.00
_cell.angle_gamma   90.00
#
_symmetry.space_group_name_H-M   'P 1'
#
loop_
_entity.id
_entity.type
_entity.pdbx_description
1 polymer ?
#
loop_
_entity_poly.entity_id
_entity_poly.type
_entity_poly.pdbx_seq_one_letter_code
_entity_poly.pdbx_strand_id
1 'polypeptide(L)'
;VELVMVVDHTAFQNYPSLQRVHTRTLEIANQVDVFFRPLGVRVALLAVEVWSEGDKITVGSSARAVLERFLRWRQEELLPRLPHDNAQLLTGAHFDDVSVGMSTQASMCSPTRSGGVSMDHSVSVLVIASTVAHQLGHNLGMRHDRTGRLCDCGDLQHDRGCIMAPPTGLTPGLSFSNCSQQDLEHSLQQGQGWCLSNVPEPQLLTGSPTCGNHFIELGEECDCGLSVECTDPCCNSSSCQLMPGAVCATGDTCCQDCQLRHAGHMCREPLGECDLPEFCDGVSPRCPPDTFLQDGQPCAGGQAHCYSGACATYKGQCQQLLGPGASPVSSSCMAALNTRGDERGHCGQLPNGSYVSCTQQDTSCGMLQCQRGSTRGERSEGSCQGTPLPGDEDVTDAAMVLPGTACGPGKMCLQHQCQDISMLGYQQCQSKCHGHGVCNNHGHCHCERGWAPPTCDSPGVGGSQDSGPAGLERGGSALPTALLLSALLGLALALGLCRARRAGLHKHLCQLGKGTSCQYR
;
A
#
# COMPACT_ATOMS: atom_id res chain seq x y z
N VAL A 1 6.79 3.75 -2.80
CA VAL A 1 6.58 4.94 -1.95
C VAL A 1 6.68 6.17 -2.81
N GLU A 2 5.55 6.78 -3.14
CA GLU A 2 5.41 8.10 -3.70
C GLU A 2 5.65 9.16 -2.61
N LEU A 3 6.83 9.77 -2.63
CA LEU A 3 7.33 10.70 -1.61
C LEU A 3 7.19 12.15 -2.09
N VAL A 4 6.70 13.02 -1.19
CA VAL A 4 6.83 14.47 -1.33
C VAL A 4 7.80 15.00 -0.27
N MET A 5 8.81 15.73 -0.70
CA MET A 5 9.73 16.41 0.20
C MET A 5 9.33 17.88 0.35
N VAL A 6 9.16 18.34 1.59
CA VAL A 6 8.82 19.74 1.89
C VAL A 6 10.00 20.37 2.61
N VAL A 7 10.38 21.58 2.23
CA VAL A 7 11.46 22.34 2.88
C VAL A 7 10.88 23.62 3.46
N ASP A 8 11.01 23.76 4.79
CA ASP A 8 10.52 24.95 5.48
C ASP A 8 11.34 26.21 5.14
N HIS A 9 10.83 27.36 5.56
CA HIS A 9 11.44 28.64 5.27
C HIS A 9 12.82 28.76 5.92
N THR A 10 12.98 28.26 7.14
CA THR A 10 14.25 28.34 7.87
C THR A 10 15.35 27.51 7.18
N ALA A 11 15.05 26.28 6.76
CA ALA A 11 15.96 25.44 5.98
C ALA A 11 16.28 26.09 4.65
N PHE A 12 15.30 26.70 3.98
CA PHE A 12 15.53 27.43 2.73
C PHE A 12 16.55 28.57 2.90
N GLN A 13 16.46 29.36 3.98
CA GLN A 13 17.37 30.47 4.27
C GLN A 13 18.83 30.03 4.50
N ASN A 14 19.08 28.76 4.82
CA ASN A 14 20.44 28.23 5.00
C ASN A 14 21.21 28.06 3.68
N TYR A 15 20.55 28.23 2.54
CA TYR A 15 21.15 28.04 1.22
C TYR A 15 21.00 29.28 0.33
N PRO A 16 21.94 29.50 -0.61
CA PRO A 16 22.01 30.75 -1.37
C PRO A 16 20.90 30.94 -2.40
N SER A 17 20.16 29.88 -2.78
CA SER A 17 19.12 29.98 -3.80
C SER A 17 18.11 28.83 -3.73
N LEU A 18 16.90 29.08 -4.26
CA LEU A 18 15.86 28.07 -4.44
C LEU A 18 16.38 26.87 -5.24
N GLN A 19 17.15 27.11 -6.30
CA GLN A 19 17.72 26.06 -7.13
C GLN A 19 18.67 25.15 -6.33
N ARG A 20 19.47 25.71 -5.42
CA ARG A 20 20.38 24.91 -4.59
C ARG A 20 19.61 24.03 -3.61
N VAL A 21 18.57 24.56 -2.97
CA VAL A 21 17.68 23.79 -2.09
C VAL A 21 17.02 22.66 -2.86
N HIS A 22 16.42 22.97 -4.02
CA HIS A 22 15.77 21.97 -4.85
C HIS A 22 16.73 20.85 -5.27
N THR A 23 17.93 21.20 -5.76
CA THR A 23 18.96 20.22 -6.15
C THR A 23 19.38 19.35 -4.97
N ARG A 24 19.60 19.95 -3.81
CA ARG A 24 19.97 19.22 -2.60
C ARG A 24 18.87 18.26 -2.15
N THR A 25 17.61 18.67 -2.20
CA THR A 25 16.48 17.82 -1.81
C THR A 25 16.33 16.63 -2.77
N LEU A 26 16.59 16.82 -4.07
CA LEU A 26 16.68 15.72 -5.05
C LEU A 26 17.80 14.74 -4.68
N GLU A 27 19.00 15.25 -4.37
CA GLU A 27 20.14 14.41 -3.94
C GLU A 27 19.80 13.60 -2.68
N ILE A 28 19.09 14.20 -1.72
CA ILE A 28 18.61 13.53 -0.50
C ILE A 28 17.63 12.41 -0.85
N ALA A 29 16.59 12.68 -1.65
CA ALA A 29 15.58 11.70 -2.01
C ALA A 29 16.17 10.52 -2.80
N ASN A 30 17.09 10.79 -3.73
CA ASN A 30 17.81 9.75 -4.46
C ASN A 30 18.58 8.81 -3.52
N GLN A 31 19.23 9.38 -2.51
CA GLN A 31 19.96 8.60 -1.51
C GLN A 31 19.01 7.81 -0.58
N VAL A 32 17.84 8.36 -0.27
CA VAL A 32 16.78 7.63 0.44
C VAL A 32 16.33 6.40 -0.36
N ASP A 33 16.06 6.53 -1.68
CA ASP A 33 15.73 5.37 -2.54
C ASP A 33 16.81 4.29 -2.46
N VAL A 34 18.09 4.68 -2.57
CA VAL A 34 19.22 3.74 -2.47
C VAL A 34 19.21 2.94 -1.17
N PHE A 35 18.88 3.56 -0.02
CA PHE A 35 18.82 2.86 1.26
C PHE A 35 17.68 1.84 1.35
N PHE A 36 16.56 2.07 0.66
CA PHE A 36 15.40 1.19 0.69
C PHE A 36 15.45 0.05 -0.33
N ARG A 37 16.26 0.16 -1.40
CA ARG A 37 16.41 -0.89 -2.43
C ARG A 37 16.70 -2.29 -1.87
N PRO A 38 17.60 -2.50 -0.89
CA PRO A 38 17.86 -3.83 -0.33
C PRO A 38 16.64 -4.46 0.37
N LEU A 39 15.66 -3.65 0.77
CA LEU A 39 14.41 -4.10 1.36
C LEU A 39 13.31 -4.38 0.32
N GLY A 40 13.62 -4.25 -0.97
CA GLY A 40 12.64 -4.39 -2.06
C GLY A 40 11.68 -3.20 -2.17
N VAL A 41 11.99 -2.06 -1.53
CA VAL A 41 11.15 -0.86 -1.55
C VAL A 41 11.81 0.21 -2.42
N ARG A 42 10.99 0.86 -3.26
CA ARG A 42 11.39 2.00 -4.08
C ARG A 42 10.78 3.28 -3.55
N VAL A 43 11.58 4.35 -3.50
CA VAL A 43 11.15 5.68 -3.07
C VAL A 43 11.20 6.62 -4.26
N ALA A 44 10.03 6.96 -4.79
CA ALA A 44 9.85 7.82 -5.95
C ALA A 44 9.51 9.24 -5.49
N LEU A 45 10.37 10.21 -5.82
CA LEU A 45 10.12 11.61 -5.48
C LEU A 45 9.14 12.23 -6.48
N LEU A 46 7.93 12.55 -6.02
CA LEU A 46 6.91 13.19 -6.84
C LEU A 46 7.07 14.71 -6.90
N ALA A 47 7.43 15.34 -5.78
CA ALA A 47 7.56 16.80 -5.72
C ALA A 47 8.52 17.25 -4.62
N VAL A 48 9.12 18.42 -4.84
CA VAL A 48 9.80 19.23 -3.83
C VAL A 48 9.05 20.53 -3.65
N GLU A 49 8.42 20.72 -2.48
CA GLU A 49 7.76 21.99 -2.14
C GLU A 49 8.66 22.80 -1.19
N VAL A 50 8.99 24.05 -1.58
CA VAL A 50 9.84 24.93 -0.78
C VAL A 50 9.06 26.15 -0.32
N TRP A 51 8.98 26.38 0.99
CA TRP A 51 8.29 27.52 1.58
C TRP A 51 9.15 28.79 1.57
N SER A 52 9.52 29.23 0.36
CA SER A 52 10.44 30.35 0.13
C SER A 52 9.93 31.72 0.57
N GLU A 53 8.60 31.92 0.65
CA GLU A 53 7.98 33.18 1.07
C GLU A 53 7.57 33.21 2.56
N GLY A 54 7.73 32.08 3.26
CA GLY A 54 7.34 31.91 4.66
C GLY A 54 6.62 30.58 4.89
N ASP A 55 6.69 30.09 6.14
CA ASP A 55 6.15 28.79 6.51
C ASP A 55 4.62 28.72 6.38
N LYS A 56 4.11 27.57 5.93
CA LYS A 56 2.66 27.30 5.86
C LYS A 56 2.09 26.78 7.18
N ILE A 57 2.97 26.35 8.08
CA ILE A 57 2.64 25.96 9.45
C ILE A 57 3.57 26.68 10.42
N THR A 58 3.18 26.81 11.68
CA THR A 58 4.12 27.28 12.71
C THR A 58 5.22 26.24 12.94
N VAL A 59 6.47 26.58 12.66
CA VAL A 59 7.64 25.77 13.03
C VAL A 59 8.19 26.30 14.36
N GLY A 60 8.28 25.44 15.36
CA GLY A 60 8.77 25.78 16.71
C GLY A 60 9.69 24.69 17.23
N SER A 61 10.10 24.78 18.50
CA SER A 61 11.11 23.86 19.06
C SER A 61 10.58 22.49 19.51
N SER A 62 9.28 22.21 19.43
CA SER A 62 8.75 20.85 19.65
C SER A 62 8.51 20.15 18.32
N ALA A 63 9.28 19.09 18.06
CA ALA A 63 9.18 18.27 16.86
C ALA A 63 7.81 17.64 16.72
N ARG A 64 7.23 17.17 17.83
CA ARG A 64 5.88 16.59 17.86
C ARG A 64 4.82 17.61 17.47
N ALA A 65 4.89 18.81 18.02
CA ALA A 65 3.96 19.88 17.69
C ALA A 65 4.04 20.26 16.19
N VAL A 66 5.26 20.27 15.65
CA VAL A 66 5.50 20.53 14.22
C VAL A 66 4.97 19.38 13.36
N LEU A 67 5.24 18.12 13.71
CA LEU A 67 4.73 16.94 13.01
C LEU A 67 3.20 16.94 12.96
N GLU A 68 2.51 17.18 14.07
CA GLU A 68 1.04 17.24 14.10
C GLU A 68 0.48 18.33 13.19
N ARG A 69 1.11 19.51 13.15
CA ARG A 69 0.69 20.60 12.25
C ARG A 69 1.01 20.27 10.80
N PHE A 70 2.17 19.66 10.53
CA PHE A 70 2.59 19.25 9.20
C PHE A 70 1.66 18.18 8.62
N LEU A 71 1.30 17.17 9.40
CA LEU A 71 0.37 16.12 8.98
C LEU A 71 -1.04 16.66 8.74
N ARG A 72 -1.51 17.60 9.57
CA ARG A 72 -2.79 18.30 9.33
C ARG A 72 -2.75 19.09 8.03
N TRP A 73 -1.70 19.88 7.81
CA TRP A 73 -1.51 20.63 6.56
C TRP A 73 -1.40 19.67 5.36
N ARG A 74 -0.66 18.56 5.48
CA ARG A 74 -0.59 17.53 4.44
C ARG A 74 -1.99 17.03 4.06
N GLN A 75 -2.81 16.72 5.06
CA GLN A 75 -4.18 16.23 4.87
C GLN A 75 -5.10 17.26 4.21
N GLU A 76 -5.12 18.49 4.72
CA GLU A 76 -6.08 19.52 4.33
C GLU A 76 -5.69 20.24 3.03
N GLU A 77 -4.39 20.30 2.74
CA GLU A 77 -3.84 21.14 1.68
C GLU A 77 -3.05 20.36 0.63
N LEU A 78 -2.05 19.57 1.01
CA LEU A 78 -1.15 18.93 0.04
C LEU A 78 -1.83 17.76 -0.70
N LEU A 79 -2.42 16.81 0.03
CA LEU A 79 -3.06 15.61 -0.51
C LEU A 79 -4.16 15.93 -1.55
N PRO A 80 -5.05 16.92 -1.34
CA PRO A 80 -6.04 17.29 -2.35
C PRO A 80 -5.47 17.80 -3.67
N ARG A 81 -4.22 18.31 -3.68
CA ARG A 81 -3.58 18.86 -4.88
C ARG A 81 -2.69 17.85 -5.59
N LEU A 82 -2.01 17.01 -4.81
CA LEU A 82 -1.06 16.01 -5.28
C LEU A 82 -1.25 14.75 -4.44
N PRO A 83 -1.93 13.72 -4.96
CA PRO A 83 -1.95 12.40 -4.33
C PRO A 83 -0.53 11.85 -4.16
N HIS A 84 -0.23 11.30 -2.99
CA HIS A 84 1.08 10.73 -2.65
C HIS A 84 0.99 9.86 -1.40
N ASP A 85 1.89 8.89 -1.26
CA ASP A 85 1.91 7.94 -0.14
C ASP A 85 2.34 8.60 1.17
N ASN A 86 3.41 9.39 1.11
CA ASN A 86 4.10 9.93 2.28
C ASN A 86 4.70 11.32 2.02
N ALA A 87 4.72 12.18 3.04
CA ALA A 87 5.42 13.46 2.97
C ALA A 87 6.43 13.63 4.11
N GLN A 88 7.59 14.20 3.82
CA GLN A 88 8.66 14.45 4.80
C GLN A 88 9.04 15.93 4.79
N LEU A 89 9.00 16.56 5.97
CA LEU A 89 9.42 17.95 6.15
C LEU A 89 10.90 18.02 6.56
N LEU A 90 11.70 18.76 5.80
CA LEU A 90 13.03 19.22 6.19
C LEU A 90 12.93 20.60 6.83
N THR A 91 13.40 20.74 8.06
CA THR A 91 13.38 22.01 8.79
C THR A 91 14.76 22.49 9.18
N GLY A 92 14.97 23.79 9.11
CA GLY A 92 16.18 24.44 9.64
C GLY A 92 16.10 24.72 11.14
N ALA A 93 14.95 24.46 11.77
CA ALA A 93 14.75 24.65 13.19
C ALA A 93 15.43 23.54 14.02
N HIS A 94 15.77 23.88 15.25
CA HIS A 94 16.25 22.93 16.25
C HIS A 94 15.10 22.51 17.16
N PHE A 95 15.02 21.22 17.51
CA PHE A 95 14.01 20.70 18.43
C PHE A 95 14.62 20.40 19.81
N ASP A 96 13.83 20.68 20.85
CA ASP A 96 14.20 20.47 22.26
C ASP A 96 13.81 19.06 22.75
N ASP A 97 12.85 18.41 22.07
CA ASP A 97 12.24 17.15 22.49
C ASP A 97 12.77 15.90 21.77
N VAL A 98 13.63 16.05 20.75
CA VAL A 98 14.27 14.94 20.00
C VAL A 98 15.62 15.34 19.43
N SER A 99 16.46 14.34 19.14
CA SER A 99 17.79 14.56 18.56
C SER A 99 17.77 15.15 17.14
N VAL A 100 16.96 14.59 16.22
CA VAL A 100 17.06 14.92 14.78
C VAL A 100 15.73 14.94 14.02
N GLY A 101 14.67 14.34 14.54
CA GLY A 101 13.42 14.18 13.79
C GLY A 101 12.34 13.49 14.59
N MET A 102 11.13 13.42 14.01
CA MET A 102 9.95 12.81 14.61
C MET A 102 9.05 12.26 13.50
N SER A 103 8.43 11.11 13.74
CA SER A 103 7.48 10.48 12.82
C SER A 103 6.35 9.75 13.56
N THR A 104 5.52 9.05 12.80
CA THR A 104 4.46 8.18 13.29
C THR A 104 4.78 6.72 12.92
N GLN A 105 4.40 5.79 13.79
CA GLN A 105 4.62 4.37 13.60
C GLN A 105 3.58 3.77 12.65
N ALA A 106 4.02 2.92 11.72
CA ALA A 106 3.11 2.05 10.95
C ALA A 106 1.95 2.84 10.31
N SER A 107 2.29 3.98 9.71
CA SER A 107 1.38 5.02 9.25
C SER A 107 1.38 5.21 7.75
N MET A 108 2.19 4.45 7.02
CA MET A 108 2.23 4.46 5.56
C MET A 108 0.81 4.38 4.97
N CYS A 109 0.55 5.16 3.92
CA CYS A 109 -0.77 5.30 3.26
C CYS A 109 -1.87 5.98 4.07
N SER A 110 -1.66 6.26 5.36
CA SER A 110 -2.63 6.98 6.16
C SER A 110 -2.74 8.45 5.68
N PRO A 111 -3.95 8.95 5.39
CA PRO A 111 -4.13 10.35 4.99
C PRO A 111 -3.77 11.32 6.12
N THR A 112 -3.97 10.92 7.36
CA THR A 112 -3.76 11.76 8.56
C THR A 112 -2.41 11.57 9.22
N ARG A 113 -1.72 10.44 8.97
CA ARG A 113 -0.51 10.08 9.72
C ARG A 113 0.74 9.87 8.87
N SER A 114 0.62 9.65 7.56
CA SER A 114 1.78 9.26 6.75
C SER A 114 2.74 10.42 6.49
N GLY A 115 3.74 10.54 7.35
CA GLY A 115 4.80 11.51 7.19
C GLY A 115 5.72 11.63 8.40
N GLY A 116 6.71 12.50 8.27
CA GLY A 116 7.72 12.75 9.29
C GLY A 116 8.31 14.16 9.14
N VAL A 117 9.04 14.58 10.18
CA VAL A 117 9.79 15.84 10.21
C VAL A 117 11.25 15.52 10.56
N SER A 118 12.18 16.13 9.85
CA SER A 118 13.63 15.93 10.02
C SER A 118 14.34 17.28 10.03
N MET A 119 15.27 17.47 10.97
CA MET A 119 16.15 18.64 10.97
C MET A 119 17.17 18.51 9.82
N ASP A 120 17.44 19.61 9.11
CA ASP A 120 18.57 19.72 8.18
C ASP A 120 19.87 20.03 8.96
N HIS A 121 20.28 19.10 9.83
CA HIS A 121 21.33 19.29 10.83
C HIS A 121 22.77 19.12 10.32
N SER A 122 22.97 18.82 9.04
CA SER A 122 24.28 18.53 8.45
C SER A 122 24.33 18.91 6.99
N VAL A 123 25.44 19.51 6.53
CA VAL A 123 25.67 19.78 5.10
C VAL A 123 25.81 18.51 4.26
N SER A 124 26.02 17.35 4.87
CA SER A 124 26.14 16.06 4.17
C SER A 124 24.77 15.54 3.75
N VAL A 125 24.56 15.38 2.44
CA VAL A 125 23.35 14.76 1.86
C VAL A 125 23.09 13.38 2.47
N LEU A 126 24.15 12.59 2.65
CA LEU A 126 24.06 11.22 3.17
C LEU A 126 23.51 11.17 4.60
N VAL A 127 23.88 12.14 5.44
CA VAL A 127 23.44 12.22 6.83
C VAL A 127 21.95 12.58 6.92
N ILE A 128 21.52 13.55 6.11
CA ILE A 128 20.11 13.96 6.06
C ILE A 128 19.25 12.88 5.42
N ALA A 129 19.73 12.26 4.34
CA ALA A 129 19.04 11.12 3.72
C ALA A 129 18.85 9.96 4.70
N SER A 130 19.84 9.65 5.53
CA SER A 130 19.66 8.61 6.55
C SER A 130 18.65 9.02 7.62
N THR A 131 18.63 10.31 8.01
CA THR A 131 17.62 10.84 8.95
C THR A 131 16.21 10.73 8.36
N VAL A 132 16.01 11.12 7.11
CA VAL A 132 14.73 10.98 6.40
C VAL A 132 14.36 9.51 6.24
N ALA A 133 15.30 8.64 5.89
CA ALA A 133 15.08 7.20 5.75
C ALA A 133 14.69 6.55 7.09
N HIS A 134 15.25 7.00 8.21
CA HIS A 134 14.86 6.59 9.55
C HIS A 134 13.39 6.95 9.84
N GLN A 135 12.99 8.20 9.60
CA GLN A 135 11.61 8.65 9.81
C GLN A 135 10.62 7.94 8.87
N LEU A 136 11.02 7.72 7.61
CA LEU A 136 10.23 6.94 6.65
C LEU A 136 10.13 5.45 7.06
N GLY A 137 11.19 4.90 7.67
CA GLY A 137 11.23 3.55 8.22
C GLY A 137 10.18 3.35 9.33
N HIS A 138 10.04 4.31 10.24
CA HIS A 138 8.97 4.30 11.23
C HIS A 138 7.58 4.32 10.60
N ASN A 139 7.35 5.14 9.57
CA ASN A 139 6.08 5.14 8.83
C ASN A 139 5.79 3.77 8.21
N LEU A 140 6.82 3.04 7.78
CA LEU A 140 6.77 1.67 7.26
C LEU A 140 6.73 0.59 8.37
N GLY A 141 6.62 0.97 9.64
CA GLY A 141 6.46 0.04 10.75
C GLY A 141 7.77 -0.47 11.37
N MET A 142 8.93 -0.01 10.89
CA MET A 142 10.23 -0.36 11.48
C MET A 142 10.39 0.30 12.85
N ARG A 143 10.99 -0.42 13.80
CA ARG A 143 11.27 0.10 15.15
C ARG A 143 12.77 0.20 15.37
N HIS A 144 13.17 0.90 16.44
CA HIS A 144 14.58 1.04 16.75
C HIS A 144 15.30 -0.30 16.97
N ASP A 145 16.54 -0.35 16.50
CA ASP A 145 17.51 -1.41 16.76
C ASP A 145 18.06 -1.24 18.20
N ARG A 146 17.33 -1.77 19.19
CA ARG A 146 17.64 -1.62 20.63
C ARG A 146 18.42 -2.79 21.21
N THR A 147 19.10 -2.55 22.33
CA THR A 147 19.74 -3.57 23.15
C THR A 147 18.71 -4.61 23.61
N GLY A 148 18.86 -5.85 23.13
CA GLY A 148 17.91 -6.95 23.38
C GLY A 148 17.28 -7.53 22.11
N ARG A 149 17.34 -6.81 20.98
CA ARG A 149 17.10 -7.38 19.65
C ARG A 149 18.45 -7.70 19.01
N LEU A 150 18.65 -8.93 18.55
CA LEU A 150 19.88 -9.33 17.83
C LEU A 150 19.82 -8.79 16.40
N CYS A 151 19.99 -7.47 16.26
CA CYS A 151 19.91 -6.77 14.98
C CYS A 151 21.30 -6.60 14.37
N ASP A 152 21.41 -6.93 13.08
CA ASP A 152 22.63 -6.84 12.30
C ASP A 152 22.33 -6.16 10.96
N CYS A 153 23.17 -5.21 10.58
CA CYS A 153 23.12 -4.49 9.30
C CYS A 153 24.37 -4.70 8.44
N GLY A 154 25.17 -5.74 8.73
CA GLY A 154 26.13 -6.36 7.82
C GLY A 154 27.38 -5.55 7.48
N ASP A 155 27.45 -4.27 7.82
CA ASP A 155 28.54 -3.37 7.43
C ASP A 155 29.51 -3.10 8.60
N LEU A 156 30.21 -4.16 9.02
CA LEU A 156 31.26 -4.12 10.06
C LEU A 156 32.52 -3.35 9.63
N GLN A 157 32.59 -2.81 8.41
CA GLN A 157 33.79 -2.13 7.90
C GLN A 157 33.89 -0.66 8.31
N HIS A 158 32.81 -0.02 8.77
CA HIS A 158 32.77 1.44 8.93
C HIS A 158 32.39 1.99 10.32
N ASP A 159 32.21 1.16 11.36
CA ASP A 159 31.76 1.62 12.70
C ASP A 159 30.48 2.48 12.67
N ARG A 160 29.70 2.42 11.57
CA ARG A 160 28.42 3.10 11.43
C ARG A 160 27.33 2.14 11.90
N GLY A 161 26.46 2.60 12.79
CA GLY A 161 25.32 1.81 13.25
C GLY A 161 24.34 1.48 12.11
N CYS A 162 23.15 0.99 12.44
CA CYS A 162 22.09 0.77 11.47
C CYS A 162 21.22 2.03 11.32
N ILE A 163 20.50 2.18 10.20
CA ILE A 163 19.62 3.35 9.97
C ILE A 163 18.63 3.49 11.13
N MET A 164 18.02 2.40 11.60
CA MET A 164 17.07 2.38 12.71
C MET A 164 17.74 2.34 14.09
N ALA A 165 19.04 2.57 14.21
CA ALA A 165 19.64 2.80 15.53
C ALA A 165 19.10 4.12 16.13
N PRO A 166 18.93 4.22 17.47
CA PRO A 166 18.51 5.46 18.10
C PRO A 166 19.38 6.64 17.67
N PRO A 167 18.80 7.74 17.17
CA PRO A 167 19.56 8.79 16.51
C PRO A 167 20.44 9.59 17.48
N THR A 168 21.73 9.66 17.17
CA THR A 168 22.74 10.43 17.95
C THR A 168 23.03 11.82 17.38
N GLY A 169 22.55 12.12 16.18
CA GLY A 169 22.79 13.40 15.50
C GLY A 169 24.17 13.59 14.85
N LEU A 170 25.07 12.59 14.93
CA LEU A 170 26.44 12.73 14.40
C LEU A 170 26.73 11.80 13.22
N THR A 171 26.78 10.49 13.48
CA THR A 171 27.15 9.47 12.50
C THR A 171 26.02 8.46 12.37
N PRO A 172 25.06 8.66 11.44
CA PRO A 172 23.96 7.75 11.30
C PRO A 172 24.40 6.47 10.58
N GLY A 173 23.60 5.42 10.75
CA GLY A 173 23.75 4.22 9.95
C GLY A 173 23.33 4.43 8.51
N LEU A 174 23.83 3.59 7.61
CA LEU A 174 23.55 3.68 6.16
C LEU A 174 22.88 2.43 5.59
N SER A 175 22.68 1.42 6.42
CA SER A 175 22.04 0.16 6.08
C SER A 175 20.94 -0.14 7.09
N PHE A 176 19.83 -0.66 6.60
CA PHE A 176 18.79 -1.24 7.45
C PHE A 176 19.26 -2.59 8.03
N SER A 177 18.78 -2.92 9.22
CA SER A 177 19.08 -4.18 9.88
C SER A 177 18.14 -5.31 9.42
N ASN A 178 18.51 -6.56 9.70
CA ASN A 178 17.60 -7.69 9.59
C ASN A 178 16.31 -7.52 10.43
N CYS A 179 16.37 -6.80 11.56
CA CYS A 179 15.21 -6.46 12.37
C CYS A 179 14.27 -5.48 11.65
N SER A 180 14.85 -4.50 10.92
CA SER A 180 14.09 -3.55 10.12
C SER A 180 13.34 -4.25 8.99
N GLN A 181 13.97 -5.20 8.32
CA GLN A 181 13.33 -6.04 7.30
C GLN A 181 12.16 -6.84 7.89
N GLN A 182 12.35 -7.49 9.03
CA GLN A 182 11.28 -8.25 9.70
C GLN A 182 10.11 -7.36 10.14
N ASP A 183 10.39 -6.17 10.65
CA ASP A 183 9.34 -5.23 11.06
C ASP A 183 8.55 -4.72 9.84
N LEU A 184 9.21 -4.46 8.70
CA LEU A 184 8.55 -4.11 7.43
C LEU A 184 7.66 -5.25 6.93
N GLU A 185 8.19 -6.47 6.84
CA GLU A 185 7.42 -7.64 6.41
C GLU A 185 6.17 -7.84 7.29
N HIS A 186 6.33 -7.72 8.60
CA HIS A 186 5.20 -7.79 9.53
C HIS A 186 4.21 -6.65 9.33
N SER A 187 4.67 -5.42 9.10
CA SER A 187 3.78 -4.27 8.80
C SER A 187 2.93 -4.55 7.57
N LEU A 188 3.54 -5.00 6.47
CA LEU A 188 2.86 -5.34 5.22
C LEU A 188 1.87 -6.51 5.39
N GLN A 189 2.26 -7.57 6.10
CA GLN A 189 1.38 -8.70 6.41
C GLN A 189 0.18 -8.35 7.31
N GLN A 190 0.24 -7.23 8.02
CA GLN A 190 -0.91 -6.71 8.78
C GLN A 190 -1.82 -5.82 7.92
N GLY A 191 -1.57 -5.72 6.60
CA GLY A 191 -2.33 -4.93 5.65
C GLY A 191 -1.99 -3.44 5.64
N GLN A 192 -0.87 -3.04 6.26
CA GLN A 192 -0.34 -1.68 6.12
C GLN A 192 0.41 -1.57 4.78
N GLY A 193 0.45 -0.39 4.17
CA GLY A 193 1.17 -0.19 2.91
C GLY A 193 0.38 -0.51 1.64
N TRP A 194 -0.95 -0.57 1.69
CA TRP A 194 -1.82 -0.82 0.53
C TRP A 194 -1.58 0.12 -0.67
N CYS A 195 -1.12 1.35 -0.43
CA CYS A 195 -0.75 2.33 -1.47
C CYS A 195 0.64 2.10 -2.10
N LEU A 196 1.38 1.07 -1.68
CA LEU A 196 2.77 0.89 -2.12
C LEU A 196 2.93 0.01 -3.35
N SER A 197 1.83 -0.63 -3.80
CA SER A 197 1.82 -1.61 -4.88
C SER A 197 1.73 -0.96 -6.27
N ASN A 198 1.24 0.28 -6.38
CA ASN A 198 1.25 0.99 -7.66
C ASN A 198 2.63 1.51 -8.01
N VAL A 199 2.92 1.50 -9.30
CA VAL A 199 4.10 2.14 -9.87
C VAL A 199 3.72 3.58 -10.25
N PRO A 200 4.50 4.60 -9.86
CA PRO A 200 4.21 5.99 -10.18
C PRO A 200 4.01 6.25 -11.67
N GLU A 201 3.18 7.24 -11.99
CA GLU A 201 3.03 7.70 -13.36
C GLU A 201 4.30 8.46 -13.81
N PRO A 202 4.85 8.18 -15.00
CA PRO A 202 6.07 8.83 -15.49
C PRO A 202 6.01 10.36 -15.50
N GLN A 203 4.82 10.95 -15.67
CA GLN A 203 4.61 12.39 -15.72
C GLN A 203 4.72 13.07 -14.34
N LEU A 204 4.57 12.30 -13.26
CA LEU A 204 4.55 12.82 -11.89
C LEU A 204 5.92 12.82 -11.22
N LEU A 205 6.92 12.16 -11.80
CA LEU A 205 8.26 12.08 -11.25
C LEU A 205 9.00 13.41 -11.39
N THR A 206 9.61 13.88 -10.29
CA THR A 206 10.43 15.10 -10.29
C THR A 206 11.85 14.79 -10.74
N GLY A 207 12.33 15.52 -11.75
CA GLY A 207 13.72 15.43 -12.21
C GLY A 207 13.80 15.51 -13.72
N SER A 208 15.00 15.33 -14.25
CA SER A 208 15.19 15.03 -15.67
C SER A 208 15.21 13.51 -15.87
N PRO A 209 14.49 12.96 -16.87
CA PRO A 209 14.50 11.53 -17.16
C PRO A 209 15.91 10.98 -17.25
N THR A 210 16.20 9.90 -16.53
CA THR A 210 17.54 9.31 -16.39
C THR A 210 17.48 7.80 -16.53
N CYS A 211 17.74 7.34 -17.76
CA CYS A 211 17.81 5.92 -18.06
C CYS A 211 18.81 5.16 -17.18
N GLY A 212 18.34 4.07 -16.56
CA GLY A 212 19.11 3.17 -15.71
C GLY A 212 18.94 3.45 -14.21
N ASN A 213 17.91 4.20 -13.81
CA ASN A 213 17.59 4.51 -12.42
C ASN A 213 16.43 3.64 -11.87
N HIS A 214 15.95 2.68 -12.67
CA HIS A 214 14.82 1.79 -12.40
C HIS A 214 13.46 2.48 -12.24
N PHE A 215 13.29 3.70 -12.74
CA PHE A 215 11.99 4.35 -12.87
C PHE A 215 11.70 4.55 -14.34
N ILE A 216 10.52 4.12 -14.79
CA ILE A 216 10.09 4.40 -16.16
C ILE A 216 9.65 5.87 -16.19
N GLU A 217 10.48 6.72 -16.79
CA GLU A 217 10.25 8.17 -16.90
C GLU A 217 9.75 8.56 -18.30
N LEU A 218 9.44 9.85 -18.49
CA LEU A 218 8.97 10.36 -19.78
C LEU A 218 10.00 10.08 -20.90
N GLY A 219 9.58 9.30 -21.90
CA GLY A 219 10.40 8.92 -23.06
C GLY A 219 10.99 7.51 -22.96
N GLU A 220 10.83 6.84 -21.83
CA GLU A 220 11.30 5.47 -21.60
C GLU A 220 10.15 4.48 -21.74
N GLU A 221 10.46 3.28 -22.25
CA GLU A 221 9.50 2.17 -22.34
C GLU A 221 9.77 1.10 -21.28
N CYS A 222 10.99 1.06 -20.74
CA CYS A 222 11.44 0.15 -19.70
C CYS A 222 12.68 0.73 -19.00
N ASP A 223 12.91 0.36 -17.73
CA ASP A 223 14.16 0.66 -17.04
C ASP A 223 14.52 -0.50 -16.09
N CYS A 224 15.56 -1.24 -16.46
CA CYS A 224 16.09 -2.39 -15.71
C CYS A 224 17.34 -2.05 -14.87
N GLY A 225 17.66 -0.77 -14.72
CA GLY A 225 18.85 -0.28 -14.03
C GLY A 225 20.05 -0.09 -14.96
N LEU A 226 21.21 0.10 -14.34
CA LEU A 226 22.47 0.28 -15.06
C LEU A 226 22.80 -0.95 -15.93
N SER A 227 23.53 -0.75 -17.02
CA SER A 227 23.86 -1.86 -17.94
C SER A 227 24.62 -3.03 -17.31
N VAL A 228 25.29 -2.82 -16.17
CA VAL A 228 25.99 -3.87 -15.41
C VAL A 228 25.06 -4.68 -14.50
N GLU A 229 23.90 -4.13 -14.15
CA GLU A 229 22.90 -4.71 -13.25
C GLU A 229 21.70 -5.29 -14.03
N CYS A 230 21.41 -4.72 -15.20
CA CYS A 230 20.28 -5.13 -16.02
C CYS A 230 20.44 -6.56 -16.54
N THR A 231 19.53 -7.43 -16.10
CA THR A 231 19.42 -8.82 -16.55
C THR A 231 18.17 -9.09 -17.39
N ASP A 232 17.36 -8.05 -17.65
CA ASP A 232 16.11 -8.16 -18.37
C ASP A 232 16.35 -8.29 -19.88
N PRO A 233 16.01 -9.44 -20.51
CA PRO A 233 16.21 -9.62 -21.94
C PRO A 233 15.27 -8.77 -22.81
N CYS A 234 14.21 -8.21 -22.21
CA CYS A 234 13.20 -7.43 -22.90
C CYS A 234 13.54 -5.93 -22.93
N CYS A 235 14.52 -5.47 -22.16
CA CYS A 235 14.85 -4.06 -22.02
C CYS A 235 16.28 -3.74 -22.48
N ASN A 236 16.42 -2.71 -23.31
CA ASN A 236 17.74 -2.18 -23.65
C ASN A 236 18.22 -1.20 -22.58
N SER A 237 19.11 -1.65 -21.70
CA SER A 237 19.64 -0.84 -20.58
C SER A 237 20.41 0.43 -20.97
N SER A 238 20.80 0.59 -22.22
CA SER A 238 21.48 1.81 -22.69
C SER A 238 20.54 2.86 -23.25
N SER A 239 19.35 2.46 -23.71
CA SER A 239 18.37 3.37 -24.30
C SER A 239 17.04 3.44 -23.55
N CYS A 240 16.81 2.56 -22.58
CA CYS A 240 15.54 2.41 -21.86
C CYS A 240 14.34 2.24 -22.81
N GLN A 241 14.57 1.47 -23.86
CA GLN A 241 13.56 1.11 -24.87
C GLN A 241 13.38 -0.41 -24.86
N LEU A 242 12.18 -0.86 -25.21
CA LEU A 242 11.91 -2.28 -25.34
C LEU A 242 12.73 -2.88 -26.49
N MET A 243 13.18 -4.11 -26.29
CA MET A 243 13.85 -4.87 -27.34
C MET A 243 12.85 -5.21 -28.46
N PRO A 244 13.30 -5.35 -29.73
CA PRO A 244 12.41 -5.66 -30.84
C PRO A 244 11.54 -6.90 -30.60
N GLY A 245 10.22 -6.72 -30.67
CA GLY A 245 9.24 -7.80 -30.44
C GLY A 245 8.78 -7.95 -28.97
N ALA A 246 9.38 -7.22 -28.03
CA ALA A 246 8.89 -7.12 -26.67
C ALA A 246 7.70 -6.15 -26.59
N VAL A 247 6.71 -6.50 -25.77
CA VAL A 247 5.55 -5.67 -25.43
C VAL A 247 5.68 -5.12 -23.99
N CYS A 248 6.45 -5.80 -23.15
CA CYS A 248 6.65 -5.47 -21.75
C CYS A 248 8.05 -5.88 -21.29
N ALA A 249 8.48 -5.35 -20.15
CA ALA A 249 9.71 -5.72 -19.48
C ALA A 249 9.46 -6.80 -18.42
N THR A 250 10.43 -7.69 -18.19
CA THR A 250 10.29 -8.85 -17.30
C THR A 250 10.09 -8.45 -15.83
N GLY A 251 10.50 -7.23 -15.46
CA GLY A 251 10.23 -6.67 -14.12
C GLY A 251 8.75 -6.41 -13.81
N ASP A 252 7.88 -6.43 -14.82
CA ASP A 252 6.44 -6.22 -14.63
C ASP A 252 5.71 -7.53 -14.28
N THR A 253 4.83 -7.49 -13.27
CA THR A 253 4.11 -8.68 -12.74
C THR A 253 3.19 -9.36 -13.76
N CYS A 254 2.62 -8.60 -14.70
CA CYS A 254 1.80 -9.12 -15.80
C CYS A 254 2.59 -9.30 -17.11
N CYS A 255 3.92 -9.40 -17.03
CA CYS A 255 4.78 -9.77 -18.14
C CYS A 255 5.29 -11.21 -18.01
N GLN A 256 5.37 -11.91 -19.13
CA GLN A 256 6.02 -13.21 -19.24
C GLN A 256 6.65 -13.34 -20.63
N ASP A 257 7.94 -13.67 -20.69
CA ASP A 257 8.67 -13.85 -21.95
C ASP A 257 8.52 -12.65 -22.91
N CYS A 258 8.63 -11.43 -22.37
CA CYS A 258 8.43 -10.15 -23.06
C CYS A 258 7.01 -9.94 -23.64
N GLN A 259 6.02 -10.72 -23.24
CA GLN A 259 4.62 -10.63 -23.66
C GLN A 259 3.68 -10.46 -22.47
N LEU A 260 2.52 -9.85 -22.72
CA LEU A 260 1.50 -9.69 -21.69
C LEU A 260 0.91 -11.05 -21.28
N ARG A 261 0.77 -11.25 -19.97
CA ARG A 261 0.02 -12.36 -19.42
C ARG A 261 -1.46 -12.24 -19.79
N HIS A 262 -2.13 -13.37 -19.97
CA HIS A 262 -3.57 -13.37 -20.24
C HIS A 262 -4.38 -12.84 -19.05
N ALA A 263 -5.57 -12.29 -19.39
CA ALA A 263 -6.54 -11.86 -18.39
C ALA A 263 -6.89 -12.99 -17.42
N GLY A 264 -6.95 -12.68 -16.13
CA GLY A 264 -7.24 -13.65 -15.07
C GLY A 264 -6.03 -14.39 -14.49
N HIS A 265 -4.81 -14.03 -14.90
CA HIS A 265 -3.62 -14.44 -14.16
C HIS A 265 -3.50 -13.63 -12.87
N MET A 266 -3.48 -14.28 -11.71
CA MET A 266 -3.31 -13.61 -10.42
C MET A 266 -1.90 -13.02 -10.34
N CYS A 267 -1.80 -11.69 -10.28
CA CYS A 267 -0.54 -10.97 -10.22
C CYS A 267 -0.17 -10.50 -8.82
N ARG A 268 -1.14 -10.41 -7.90
CA ARG A 268 -0.90 -10.16 -6.48
C ARG A 268 -1.78 -11.08 -5.64
N GLU A 269 -1.15 -11.73 -4.66
CA GLU A 269 -1.84 -12.52 -3.65
C GLU A 269 -2.30 -11.62 -2.50
N PRO A 270 -3.45 -11.93 -1.85
CA PRO A 270 -3.92 -11.15 -0.72
C PRO A 270 -3.00 -11.34 0.50
N LEU A 271 -2.61 -10.24 1.14
CA LEU A 271 -1.71 -10.20 2.30
C LEU A 271 -2.42 -10.32 3.66
N GLY A 272 -3.67 -10.77 3.69
CA GLY A 272 -4.42 -11.01 4.93
C GLY A 272 -5.92 -11.15 4.70
N GLU A 273 -6.69 -11.22 5.79
CA GLU A 273 -8.16 -11.35 5.73
C GLU A 273 -8.87 -10.10 5.18
N CYS A 274 -8.21 -8.94 5.24
CA CYS A 274 -8.78 -7.67 4.81
C CYS A 274 -8.32 -7.23 3.42
N ASP A 275 -7.52 -8.04 2.74
CA ASP A 275 -6.95 -7.74 1.42
C ASP A 275 -7.62 -8.58 0.32
N LEU A 276 -7.63 -8.08 -0.92
CA LEU A 276 -8.21 -8.79 -2.07
C LEU A 276 -7.13 -9.19 -3.08
N PRO A 277 -7.35 -10.24 -3.90
CA PRO A 277 -6.43 -10.58 -4.98
C PRO A 277 -6.61 -9.69 -6.21
N GLU A 278 -5.52 -9.43 -6.92
CA GLU A 278 -5.51 -8.74 -8.21
C GLU A 278 -5.08 -9.67 -9.34
N PHE A 279 -5.71 -9.44 -10.48
CA PHE A 279 -5.53 -10.24 -11.68
C PHE A 279 -5.14 -9.36 -12.85
N CYS A 280 -4.21 -9.85 -13.68
CA CYS A 280 -3.87 -9.23 -14.95
C CYS A 280 -5.15 -9.04 -15.78
N ASP A 281 -5.25 -7.89 -16.43
CA ASP A 281 -6.35 -7.53 -17.33
C ASP A 281 -6.12 -8.03 -18.77
N GLY A 282 -4.89 -8.44 -19.09
CA GLY A 282 -4.47 -8.89 -20.41
C GLY A 282 -4.13 -7.77 -21.39
N VAL A 283 -4.12 -6.52 -20.95
CA VAL A 283 -3.83 -5.33 -21.78
C VAL A 283 -2.74 -4.44 -21.18
N SER A 284 -2.48 -4.53 -19.88
CA SER A 284 -1.43 -3.84 -19.15
C SER A 284 -0.33 -4.80 -18.71
N PRO A 285 0.95 -4.40 -18.76
CA PRO A 285 2.03 -5.18 -18.16
C PRO A 285 2.05 -5.10 -16.63
N ARG A 286 1.44 -4.05 -16.06
CA ARG A 286 1.37 -3.83 -14.61
C ARG A 286 0.16 -4.54 -14.01
N CYS A 287 0.29 -5.08 -12.80
CA CYS A 287 -0.87 -5.51 -12.02
C CYS A 287 -1.78 -4.30 -11.75
N PRO A 288 -3.11 -4.48 -11.73
CA PRO A 288 -4.01 -3.44 -11.24
C PRO A 288 -3.62 -2.94 -9.84
N PRO A 289 -4.01 -1.72 -9.47
CA PRO A 289 -3.77 -1.20 -8.12
C PRO A 289 -4.33 -2.12 -7.03
N ASP A 290 -3.66 -2.13 -5.89
CA ASP A 290 -4.05 -2.91 -4.71
C ASP A 290 -5.45 -2.50 -4.22
N THR A 291 -6.33 -3.49 -4.15
CA THR A 291 -7.68 -3.34 -3.60
C THR A 291 -7.85 -4.19 -2.37
N PHE A 292 -8.61 -3.68 -1.41
CA PHE A 292 -8.83 -4.33 -0.13
C PHE A 292 -10.28 -4.19 0.30
N LEU A 293 -10.69 -4.94 1.32
CA LEU A 293 -12.07 -4.92 1.83
C LEU A 293 -12.44 -3.53 2.35
N GLN A 294 -13.66 -3.10 2.04
CA GLN A 294 -14.20 -1.83 2.54
C GLN A 294 -14.11 -1.74 4.07
N ASP A 295 -13.73 -0.56 4.56
CA ASP A 295 -13.59 -0.30 5.99
C ASP A 295 -14.84 -0.66 6.79
N GLY A 296 -14.64 -1.36 7.91
CA GLY A 296 -15.70 -1.79 8.83
C GLY A 296 -16.11 -3.26 8.70
N GLN A 297 -15.69 -3.97 7.64
CA GLN A 297 -15.90 -5.42 7.56
C GLN A 297 -15.23 -6.16 8.73
N PRO A 298 -15.88 -7.15 9.36
CA PRO A 298 -15.30 -7.87 10.50
C PRO A 298 -14.14 -8.77 10.06
N CYS A 299 -13.08 -8.83 10.87
CA CYS A 299 -11.92 -9.69 10.66
C CYS A 299 -11.44 -10.29 12.00
N ALA A 300 -10.47 -11.20 11.95
CA ALA A 300 -9.94 -11.91 13.13
C ALA A 300 -11.06 -12.55 13.98
N GLY A 301 -12.05 -13.16 13.32
CA GLY A 301 -13.21 -13.75 13.98
C GLY A 301 -14.08 -12.75 14.77
N GLY A 302 -14.09 -11.48 14.36
CA GLY A 302 -14.86 -10.39 15.00
C GLY A 302 -14.14 -9.69 16.15
N GLN A 303 -12.83 -9.94 16.34
CA GLN A 303 -12.01 -9.23 17.32
C GLN A 303 -11.45 -7.90 16.79
N ALA A 304 -11.61 -7.65 15.49
CA ALA A 304 -11.23 -6.42 14.82
C ALA A 304 -12.12 -6.18 13.59
N HIS A 305 -11.93 -5.02 12.98
CA HIS A 305 -12.55 -4.64 11.73
C HIS A 305 -11.49 -4.18 10.75
N CYS A 306 -11.68 -4.50 9.47
CA CYS A 306 -10.84 -4.02 8.39
C CYS A 306 -10.85 -2.49 8.38
N TYR A 307 -9.67 -1.91 8.31
CA TYR A 307 -9.50 -0.48 8.16
C TYR A 307 -8.26 -0.19 7.33
N SER A 308 -8.43 0.44 6.17
CA SER A 308 -7.35 0.72 5.23
C SER A 308 -6.55 -0.54 4.89
N GLY A 309 -7.24 -1.65 4.62
CA GLY A 309 -6.66 -2.96 4.30
C GLY A 309 -6.09 -3.74 5.49
N ALA A 310 -6.00 -3.13 6.68
CA ALA A 310 -5.41 -3.74 7.85
C ALA A 310 -6.44 -4.39 8.79
N CYS A 311 -6.06 -5.54 9.38
CA CYS A 311 -6.82 -6.22 10.44
C CYS A 311 -6.11 -6.09 11.80
N ALA A 312 -6.17 -4.92 12.42
CA ALA A 312 -5.45 -4.66 13.67
C ALA A 312 -6.22 -5.14 14.90
N THR A 313 -5.66 -6.08 15.68
CA THR A 313 -6.20 -6.51 16.98
C THR A 313 -5.39 -5.92 18.14
N TYR A 314 -6.06 -5.65 19.28
CA TYR A 314 -5.39 -5.16 20.49
C TYR A 314 -4.31 -6.14 20.98
N LYS A 315 -4.63 -7.45 20.98
CA LYS A 315 -3.71 -8.51 21.37
C LYS A 315 -2.51 -8.59 20.42
N GLY A 316 -2.75 -8.49 19.10
CA GLY A 316 -1.70 -8.47 18.09
C GLY A 316 -0.70 -7.35 18.33
N GLN A 317 -1.19 -6.12 18.56
CA GLN A 317 -0.33 -4.97 18.90
C GLN A 317 0.49 -5.20 20.18
N CYS A 318 -0.11 -5.76 21.23
CA CYS A 318 0.63 -6.11 22.45
C CYS A 318 1.75 -7.11 22.19
N GLN A 319 1.50 -8.12 21.36
CA GLN A 319 2.48 -9.14 21.01
C GLN A 319 3.58 -8.60 20.12
N GLN A 320 3.25 -7.69 19.21
CA GLN A 320 4.22 -6.99 18.38
C GLN A 320 5.19 -6.19 19.25
N LEU A 321 4.70 -5.43 20.23
CA LEU A 321 5.54 -4.57 21.07
C LEU A 321 6.30 -5.30 22.19
N LEU A 322 5.67 -6.27 22.86
CA LEU A 322 6.25 -6.94 24.04
C LEU A 322 6.74 -8.38 23.78
N GLY A 323 6.53 -8.89 22.58
CA GLY A 323 6.89 -10.24 22.15
C GLY A 323 5.76 -11.28 22.33
N PRO A 324 5.99 -12.51 21.86
CA PRO A 324 5.03 -13.61 21.96
C PRO A 324 4.58 -13.84 23.41
N GLY A 325 3.27 -14.08 23.59
CA GLY A 325 2.67 -14.32 24.91
C GLY A 325 2.25 -13.07 25.67
N ALA A 326 2.54 -11.86 25.16
CA ALA A 326 1.91 -10.66 25.66
C ALA A 326 0.39 -10.64 25.38
N SER A 327 -0.34 -9.93 26.23
CA SER A 327 -1.80 -9.83 26.18
C SER A 327 -2.29 -8.45 26.64
N PRO A 328 -3.51 -8.03 26.28
CA PRO A 328 -4.12 -6.83 26.83
C PRO A 328 -4.32 -6.97 28.35
N VAL A 329 -4.25 -5.86 29.10
CA VAL A 329 -4.75 -5.82 30.48
C VAL A 329 -6.29 -5.87 30.51
N SER A 330 -6.90 -5.97 31.70
CA SER A 330 -8.37 -5.91 31.79
C SER A 330 -8.92 -4.55 31.35
N SER A 331 -10.16 -4.51 30.83
CA SER A 331 -10.82 -3.25 30.47
C SER A 331 -10.93 -2.26 31.65
N SER A 332 -11.16 -2.77 32.86
CA SER A 332 -11.13 -1.96 34.09
C SER A 332 -9.76 -1.33 34.34
N CYS A 333 -8.68 -2.03 33.97
CA CYS A 333 -7.33 -1.51 34.10
C CYS A 333 -6.99 -0.50 33.01
N MET A 334 -7.40 -0.75 31.76
CA MET A 334 -7.33 0.25 30.69
C MET A 334 -8.01 1.55 31.12
N ALA A 335 -9.22 1.46 31.68
CA ALA A 335 -9.95 2.63 32.15
C ALA A 335 -9.22 3.38 33.27
N ALA A 336 -8.68 2.67 34.26
CA ALA A 336 -7.95 3.30 35.37
C ALA A 336 -6.62 3.96 34.95
N LEU A 337 -6.03 3.53 33.83
CA LEU A 337 -4.78 4.08 33.31
C LEU A 337 -5.06 5.22 32.32
N ASN A 338 -5.90 4.99 31.32
CA ASN A 338 -6.10 5.92 30.21
C ASN A 338 -6.95 7.16 30.58
N THR A 339 -7.70 7.12 31.68
CA THR A 339 -8.39 8.31 32.22
C THR A 339 -7.46 9.25 32.99
N ARG A 340 -6.20 8.87 33.23
CA ARG A 340 -5.24 9.73 33.95
C ARG A 340 -4.84 10.94 33.12
N GLY A 341 -4.68 10.76 31.80
CA GLY A 341 -4.17 11.83 30.92
C GLY A 341 -2.74 12.18 31.28
N ASP A 342 -1.87 11.18 31.36
CA ASP A 342 -0.44 11.32 31.64
C ASP A 342 0.40 10.43 30.70
N GLU A 343 1.73 10.44 30.87
CA GLU A 343 2.68 9.64 30.09
C GLU A 343 2.41 8.13 30.09
N ARG A 344 1.60 7.63 31.03
CA ARG A 344 1.29 6.20 31.21
C ARG A 344 -0.11 5.83 30.75
N GLY A 345 -0.94 6.80 30.36
CA GLY A 345 -2.28 6.55 29.86
C GLY A 345 -3.01 7.81 29.44
N HIS A 346 -3.35 7.88 28.16
CA HIS A 346 -3.98 9.05 27.53
C HIS A 346 -4.68 8.68 26.21
N CYS A 347 -5.45 9.60 25.62
CA CYS A 347 -6.13 9.50 24.32
C CYS A 347 -5.51 10.46 23.31
N GLY A 348 -4.19 10.38 23.16
CA GLY A 348 -3.40 11.31 22.35
C GLY A 348 -2.83 12.48 23.15
N GLN A 349 -2.10 13.33 22.46
CA GLN A 349 -1.49 14.53 23.02
C GLN A 349 -1.95 15.74 22.23
N LEU A 350 -1.92 16.91 22.86
CA LEU A 350 -2.14 18.18 22.22
C LEU A 350 -0.79 18.74 21.70
N PRO A 351 -0.82 19.70 20.75
CA PRO A 351 0.40 20.30 20.20
C PRO A 351 1.32 20.97 21.24
N ASN A 352 0.83 21.23 22.45
CA ASN A 352 1.60 21.88 23.52
C ASN A 352 2.30 20.89 24.46
N GLY A 353 2.27 19.58 24.20
CA GLY A 353 2.83 18.59 25.12
C GLY A 353 1.83 17.94 26.06
N SER A 354 0.67 18.55 26.29
CA SER A 354 -0.24 18.02 27.30
C SER A 354 -0.98 16.78 26.80
N TYR A 355 -1.14 15.82 27.72
CA TYR A 355 -1.83 14.58 27.46
C TYR A 355 -3.34 14.78 27.56
N VAL A 356 -4.08 14.16 26.64
CA VAL A 356 -5.54 14.16 26.64
C VAL A 356 -6.02 12.99 27.50
N SER A 357 -6.78 13.25 28.56
CA SER A 357 -7.45 12.18 29.31
C SER A 357 -8.55 11.54 28.46
N CYS A 358 -8.64 10.22 28.47
CA CYS A 358 -9.71 9.52 27.77
C CYS A 358 -11.06 9.67 28.48
N THR A 359 -12.14 9.76 27.71
CA THR A 359 -13.48 9.52 28.26
C THR A 359 -13.63 8.04 28.62
N GLN A 360 -14.60 7.70 29.48
CA GLN A 360 -14.88 6.32 29.87
C GLN A 360 -15.16 5.40 28.66
N GLN A 361 -15.72 5.94 27.58
CA GLN A 361 -16.03 5.19 26.36
C GLN A 361 -14.79 4.95 25.49
N ASP A 362 -13.80 5.84 25.56
CA ASP A 362 -12.62 5.84 24.70
C ASP A 362 -11.41 5.16 25.33
N THR A 363 -11.52 4.69 26.57
CA THR A 363 -10.38 4.10 27.31
C THR A 363 -9.73 2.90 26.59
N SER A 364 -10.47 2.21 25.71
CA SER A 364 -9.96 1.09 24.90
C SER A 364 -9.29 1.55 23.58
N CYS A 365 -9.35 2.84 23.25
CA CYS A 365 -8.77 3.42 22.04
C CYS A 365 -7.65 4.44 22.31
N GLY A 366 -7.32 4.68 23.58
CA GLY A 366 -6.18 5.48 23.99
C GLY A 366 -4.84 4.76 23.83
N MET A 367 -3.92 5.04 24.74
CA MET A 367 -2.65 4.35 24.85
C MET A 367 -2.87 2.86 25.09
N LEU A 368 -2.11 2.03 24.38
CA LEU A 368 -2.14 0.58 24.47
C LEU A 368 -1.66 0.14 25.86
N GLN A 369 -2.42 -0.76 26.50
CA GLN A 369 -2.12 -1.25 27.84
C GLN A 369 -1.98 -2.77 27.81
N CYS A 370 -0.74 -3.23 27.95
CA CYS A 370 -0.37 -4.63 27.79
C CYS A 370 0.24 -5.22 29.07
N GLN A 371 0.26 -6.54 29.14
CA GLN A 371 0.99 -7.30 30.15
C GLN A 371 1.72 -8.47 29.49
N ARG A 372 2.95 -8.76 29.94
CA ARG A 372 3.63 -10.00 29.55
C ARG A 372 2.94 -11.21 30.17
N GLY A 373 2.92 -12.32 29.43
CA GLY A 373 2.44 -13.60 29.96
C GLY A 373 3.20 -13.95 31.24
N SER A 374 2.46 -14.21 32.31
CA SER A 374 3.02 -14.47 33.65
C SER A 374 4.05 -15.60 33.63
N THR A 375 5.31 -15.29 33.91
CA THR A 375 6.15 -16.22 34.69
C THR A 375 5.51 -16.24 36.07
N ARG A 376 4.81 -17.33 36.39
CA ARG A 376 4.13 -17.56 37.68
C ARG A 376 4.90 -16.95 38.84
N GLY A 377 4.40 -15.87 39.46
CA GLY A 377 4.88 -15.48 40.80
C GLY A 377 4.81 -14.03 41.29
N GLU A 378 4.49 -12.99 40.50
CA GLU A 378 4.82 -11.61 40.96
C GLU A 378 3.79 -10.49 40.76
N ARG A 379 2.49 -10.78 40.66
CA ARG A 379 1.48 -9.70 40.76
C ARG A 379 0.42 -10.01 41.78
N SER A 380 0.38 -9.20 42.83
CA SER A 380 -0.73 -9.12 43.77
C SER A 380 -2.02 -8.87 43.00
N GLU A 381 -3.02 -9.73 43.21
CA GLU A 381 -4.40 -9.48 42.79
C GLU A 381 -4.82 -8.08 43.26
N GLY A 382 -4.94 -7.13 42.33
CA GLY A 382 -5.40 -5.76 42.62
C GLY A 382 -4.53 -4.61 42.11
N SER A 383 -3.25 -4.82 41.73
CA SER A 383 -2.43 -3.73 41.18
C SER A 383 -2.59 -3.60 39.67
N CYS A 384 -3.42 -2.64 39.21
CA CYS A 384 -3.54 -2.27 37.80
C CYS A 384 -2.30 -1.45 37.37
N GLN A 385 -1.33 -2.15 36.80
CA GLN A 385 -0.14 -1.59 36.16
C GLN A 385 0.10 -2.28 34.81
N GLY A 386 0.10 -1.53 33.72
CA GLY A 386 0.57 -2.04 32.43
C GLY A 386 2.07 -2.34 32.49
N THR A 387 2.56 -3.27 31.68
CA THR A 387 3.98 -3.33 31.37
C THR A 387 4.34 -2.06 30.59
N PRO A 388 5.35 -1.28 31.03
CA PRO A 388 5.83 -0.13 30.27
C PRO A 388 6.15 -0.57 28.84
N LEU A 389 5.51 0.07 27.88
CA LEU A 389 5.76 -0.18 26.47
C LEU A 389 7.04 0.52 26.04
N PRO A 390 7.79 -0.04 25.07
CA PRO A 390 8.89 0.69 24.46
C PRO A 390 8.36 2.01 23.90
N GLY A 391 8.80 3.13 24.47
CA GLY A 391 8.61 4.46 23.87
C GLY A 391 9.84 4.78 23.05
N ASP A 392 9.67 5.02 21.75
CA ASP A 392 10.67 5.67 20.90
C ASP A 392 10.44 7.18 21.01
N GLU A 393 11.46 7.94 21.42
CA GLU A 393 11.32 9.39 21.69
C GLU A 393 10.96 10.19 20.42
N ASP A 394 11.33 9.67 19.26
CA ASP A 394 11.08 10.21 17.92
C ASP A 394 9.84 9.61 17.22
N VAL A 395 8.96 8.93 17.97
CA VAL A 395 7.69 8.41 17.44
C VAL A 395 6.50 8.77 18.32
N THR A 396 5.55 9.53 17.78
CA THR A 396 4.46 10.11 18.60
C THR A 396 3.36 9.12 19.00
N ASP A 397 3.18 8.04 18.23
CA ASP A 397 2.04 7.13 18.36
C ASP A 397 2.44 5.64 18.45
N ALA A 398 3.71 5.34 18.72
CA ALA A 398 4.25 3.97 18.80
C ALA A 398 3.50 3.04 19.78
N ALA A 399 2.78 3.60 20.74
CA ALA A 399 2.03 2.89 21.76
C ALA A 399 0.53 3.25 21.79
N MET A 400 -0.04 3.80 20.72
CA MET A 400 -1.48 4.06 20.63
C MET A 400 -2.22 2.89 19.97
N VAL A 401 -3.46 2.66 20.37
CA VAL A 401 -4.31 1.63 19.74
C VAL A 401 -4.56 2.01 18.27
N LEU A 402 -4.17 1.12 17.36
CA LEU A 402 -4.36 1.33 15.93
C LEU A 402 -5.85 1.40 15.51
N PRO A 403 -6.17 2.18 14.47
CA PRO A 403 -7.49 2.17 13.84
C PRO A 403 -7.97 0.76 13.45
N GLY A 404 -9.28 0.51 13.51
CA GLY A 404 -9.85 -0.81 13.17
C GLY A 404 -9.93 -1.80 14.34
N THR A 405 -9.18 -1.57 15.43
CA THR A 405 -9.26 -2.40 16.64
C THR A 405 -10.64 -2.30 17.28
N ALA A 406 -11.25 -3.44 17.62
CA ALA A 406 -12.55 -3.46 18.27
C ALA A 406 -12.48 -2.89 19.70
N CYS A 407 -13.40 -1.99 20.03
CA CYS A 407 -13.53 -1.38 21.35
C CYS A 407 -14.88 -1.66 22.02
N GLY A 408 -15.79 -2.33 21.30
CA GLY A 408 -17.09 -2.76 21.79
C GLY A 408 -17.90 -3.41 20.68
N PRO A 409 -19.09 -3.97 21.00
CA PRO A 409 -19.96 -4.56 19.98
C PRO A 409 -20.36 -3.53 18.93
N GLY A 410 -20.02 -3.78 17.66
CA GLY A 410 -20.32 -2.87 16.56
C GLY A 410 -19.49 -1.57 16.56
N LYS A 411 -18.40 -1.51 17.33
CA LYS A 411 -17.55 -0.33 17.48
C LYS A 411 -16.07 -0.62 17.27
N MET A 412 -15.36 0.36 16.73
CA MET A 412 -13.92 0.29 16.50
C MET A 412 -13.23 1.60 16.87
N CYS A 413 -11.93 1.50 17.14
CA CYS A 413 -11.10 2.65 17.40
C CYS A 413 -10.84 3.44 16.12
N LEU A 414 -11.12 4.74 16.18
CA LEU A 414 -10.84 5.72 15.12
C LEU A 414 -10.46 7.03 15.79
N GLN A 415 -9.29 7.58 15.44
CA GLN A 415 -8.79 8.85 15.99
C GLN A 415 -8.80 8.88 17.53
N HIS A 416 -8.36 7.78 18.14
CA HIS A 416 -8.32 7.58 19.59
C HIS A 416 -9.70 7.57 20.30
N GLN A 417 -10.80 7.43 19.55
CA GLN A 417 -12.17 7.35 20.06
C GLN A 417 -12.83 6.03 19.68
N CYS A 418 -13.75 5.54 20.52
CA CYS A 418 -14.50 4.32 20.27
C CYS A 418 -15.81 4.64 19.52
N GLN A 419 -15.76 4.51 18.19
CA GLN A 419 -16.84 4.97 17.30
C GLN A 419 -17.64 3.80 16.70
N ASP A 420 -18.91 4.05 16.37
CA ASP A 420 -19.80 3.08 15.75
C ASP A 420 -19.44 2.84 14.28
N ILE A 421 -19.30 1.56 13.89
CA ILE A 421 -18.86 1.16 12.54
C ILE A 421 -19.87 1.58 11.47
N SER A 422 -21.13 1.78 11.84
CA SER A 422 -22.20 2.21 10.94
C SER A 422 -21.89 3.52 10.22
N MET A 423 -20.99 4.37 10.76
CA MET A 423 -20.54 5.60 10.12
C MET A 423 -19.76 5.37 8.82
N LEU A 424 -19.18 4.19 8.61
CA LEU A 424 -18.33 3.86 7.46
C LEU A 424 -19.14 3.37 6.23
N GLY A 425 -20.44 3.09 6.38
CA GLY A 425 -21.33 2.82 5.26
C GLY A 425 -21.13 1.49 4.50
N TYR A 426 -20.24 0.59 4.95
CA TYR A 426 -19.89 -0.63 4.19
C TYR A 426 -21.09 -1.54 3.88
N GLN A 427 -22.10 -1.59 4.75
CA GLN A 427 -23.29 -2.43 4.57
C GLN A 427 -24.10 -2.04 3.33
N GLN A 428 -24.14 -0.75 3.00
CA GLN A 428 -24.84 -0.25 1.82
C GLN A 428 -24.16 -0.75 0.55
N CYS A 429 -22.83 -0.74 0.53
CA CYS A 429 -22.06 -1.29 -0.58
C CYS A 429 -22.23 -2.81 -0.68
N GLN A 430 -22.06 -3.53 0.42
CA GLN A 430 -22.17 -5.00 0.45
C GLN A 430 -23.53 -5.49 -0.08
N SER A 431 -24.61 -4.76 0.19
CA SER A 431 -25.95 -5.10 -0.31
C SER A 431 -26.07 -5.08 -1.84
N LYS A 432 -25.20 -4.33 -2.55
CA LYS A 432 -25.19 -4.26 -4.02
C LYS A 432 -24.54 -5.46 -4.69
N CYS A 433 -23.80 -6.28 -3.94
CA CYS A 433 -23.05 -7.42 -4.45
C CYS A 433 -23.87 -8.72 -4.49
N HIS A 434 -25.19 -8.64 -4.29
CA HIS A 434 -26.16 -9.75 -4.40
C HIS A 434 -25.81 -11.04 -3.61
N GLY A 435 -24.96 -10.94 -2.57
CA GLY A 435 -24.49 -12.09 -1.81
C GLY A 435 -23.49 -12.99 -2.55
N HIS A 436 -22.94 -12.51 -3.67
CA HIS A 436 -22.02 -13.23 -4.56
C HIS A 436 -20.68 -12.51 -4.71
N GLY A 437 -20.34 -11.68 -3.73
CA GLY A 437 -19.12 -10.90 -3.70
C GLY A 437 -19.01 -10.04 -2.46
N VAL A 438 -17.90 -9.32 -2.37
CA VAL A 438 -17.57 -8.41 -1.27
C VAL A 438 -17.31 -7.01 -1.79
N CYS A 439 -17.56 -5.99 -0.97
CA CYS A 439 -17.24 -4.61 -1.33
C CYS A 439 -15.76 -4.30 -1.09
N ASN A 440 -15.09 -3.75 -2.10
CA ASN A 440 -13.73 -3.23 -1.96
C ASN A 440 -13.72 -1.75 -1.51
N ASN A 441 -12.53 -1.23 -1.22
CA ASN A 441 -12.24 0.14 -0.79
C ASN A 441 -12.71 1.26 -1.75
N HIS A 442 -13.05 0.93 -3.00
CA HIS A 442 -13.59 1.86 -3.99
C HIS A 442 -15.13 1.88 -4.00
N GLY A 443 -15.79 1.07 -3.16
CA GLY A 443 -17.24 0.94 -3.17
C GLY A 443 -17.79 0.08 -4.31
N HIS A 444 -16.93 -0.74 -4.93
CA HIS A 444 -17.29 -1.67 -6.00
C HIS A 444 -17.29 -3.12 -5.50
N CYS A 445 -18.02 -3.99 -6.19
CA CYS A 445 -18.07 -5.40 -5.84
C CYS A 445 -16.92 -6.18 -6.47
N HIS A 446 -16.17 -6.89 -5.62
CA HIS A 446 -15.30 -7.99 -5.99
C HIS A 446 -16.10 -9.29 -5.96
N CYS A 447 -16.46 -9.79 -7.14
CA CYS A 447 -17.35 -10.93 -7.31
C CYS A 447 -16.61 -12.27 -7.21
N GLU A 448 -17.29 -13.26 -6.63
CA GLU A 448 -16.84 -14.64 -6.63
C GLU A 448 -16.82 -15.21 -8.05
N ARG A 449 -15.97 -16.22 -8.29
CA ARG A 449 -15.96 -16.94 -9.58
C ARG A 449 -17.35 -17.52 -9.86
N GLY A 450 -17.84 -17.27 -11.07
CA GLY A 450 -19.21 -17.61 -11.47
C GLY A 450 -20.11 -16.38 -11.60
N TRP A 451 -19.70 -15.22 -11.07
CA TRP A 451 -20.46 -13.97 -11.10
C TRP A 451 -19.65 -12.83 -11.73
N ALA A 452 -20.33 -11.89 -12.37
CA ALA A 452 -19.71 -10.76 -13.05
C ALA A 452 -19.88 -9.45 -12.24
N PRO A 453 -18.84 -8.61 -12.13
CA PRO A 453 -19.01 -7.22 -11.72
C PRO A 453 -19.91 -6.48 -12.75
N PRO A 454 -20.58 -5.36 -12.37
CA PRO A 454 -20.34 -4.55 -11.17
C PRO A 454 -21.14 -4.94 -9.93
N THR A 455 -22.18 -5.78 -10.04
CA THR A 455 -23.11 -6.08 -8.94
C THR A 455 -23.16 -7.55 -8.53
N CYS A 456 -22.45 -8.43 -9.23
CA CYS A 456 -22.46 -9.88 -8.98
C CYS A 456 -23.86 -10.52 -9.11
N ASP A 457 -24.75 -9.97 -9.95
CA ASP A 457 -26.11 -10.52 -10.24
C ASP A 457 -26.16 -11.36 -11.53
N SER A 458 -25.13 -11.28 -12.36
CA SER A 458 -25.06 -12.00 -13.63
C SER A 458 -23.90 -12.99 -13.67
N PRO A 459 -24.00 -14.09 -14.44
CA PRO A 459 -22.91 -15.06 -14.56
C PRO A 459 -21.64 -14.44 -15.14
N GLY A 460 -20.47 -14.78 -14.58
CA GLY A 460 -19.18 -14.22 -15.01
C GLY A 460 -17.95 -14.96 -14.49
N VAL A 461 -16.77 -14.41 -14.77
CA VAL A 461 -15.48 -15.00 -14.40
C VAL A 461 -14.99 -14.60 -13.00
N GLY A 462 -15.74 -13.76 -12.28
CA GLY A 462 -15.35 -13.18 -10.99
C GLY A 462 -14.44 -11.96 -11.11
N GLY A 463 -13.96 -11.45 -9.97
CA GLY A 463 -13.07 -10.30 -9.88
C GLY A 463 -13.83 -8.98 -9.71
N SER A 464 -13.14 -7.86 -9.90
CA SER A 464 -13.70 -6.51 -9.76
C SER A 464 -13.38 -5.68 -11.00
N GLN A 465 -14.08 -4.56 -11.14
CA GLN A 465 -13.69 -3.50 -12.09
C GLN A 465 -12.31 -2.91 -11.75
N ASP A 466 -11.90 -3.01 -10.49
CA ASP A 466 -10.66 -2.38 -9.99
C ASP A 466 -9.48 -3.37 -9.90
N SER A 467 -9.75 -4.67 -9.81
CA SER A 467 -8.75 -5.71 -9.54
C SER A 467 -8.61 -6.75 -10.67
N GLY A 468 -9.18 -6.45 -11.84
CA GLY A 468 -9.20 -7.35 -13.00
C GLY A 468 -10.15 -8.56 -12.87
N PRO A 469 -10.35 -9.31 -13.96
CA PRO A 469 -11.20 -10.51 -13.96
C PRO A 469 -10.53 -11.66 -13.23
N ALA A 470 -11.24 -12.43 -12.39
CA ALA A 470 -10.63 -13.53 -11.60
C ALA A 470 -10.41 -14.85 -12.38
N GLY A 471 -10.69 -14.83 -13.68
CA GLY A 471 -10.55 -15.98 -14.56
C GLY A 471 -10.39 -15.56 -16.01
N LEU A 472 -9.93 -16.50 -16.82
CA LEU A 472 -9.88 -16.32 -18.27
C LEU A 472 -11.31 -16.05 -18.75
N GLU A 473 -11.52 -14.85 -19.30
CA GLU A 473 -12.57 -14.61 -20.29
C GLU A 473 -12.40 -15.72 -21.33
N ARG A 474 -13.21 -16.79 -21.23
CA ARG A 474 -13.32 -17.71 -22.35
C ARG A 474 -13.81 -16.82 -23.46
N GLY A 475 -12.91 -16.47 -24.39
CA GLY A 475 -13.23 -15.90 -25.67
C GLY A 475 -14.20 -16.85 -26.35
N GLY A 476 -15.46 -16.75 -25.94
CA GLY A 476 -16.62 -17.35 -26.55
C GLY A 476 -16.83 -16.53 -27.79
N SER A 477 -15.91 -16.66 -28.74
CA SER A 477 -16.14 -16.33 -30.11
C SER A 477 -17.20 -17.33 -30.58
N ALA A 478 -18.45 -17.06 -30.22
CA ALA A 478 -19.63 -17.63 -30.85
C ALA A 478 -19.63 -17.26 -32.34
N LEU A 479 -18.85 -16.25 -32.74
CA LEU A 479 -18.66 -15.80 -34.12
C LEU A 479 -18.10 -16.90 -35.04
N PRO A 480 -16.90 -17.50 -34.83
CA PRO A 480 -16.39 -18.56 -35.69
C PRO A 480 -17.25 -19.83 -35.66
N THR A 481 -17.84 -20.21 -34.53
CA THR A 481 -18.74 -21.37 -34.45
C THR A 481 -20.09 -21.11 -35.12
N ALA A 482 -20.69 -19.93 -34.96
CA ALA A 482 -21.90 -19.53 -35.68
C ALA A 482 -21.66 -19.33 -37.18
N LEU A 483 -20.48 -18.81 -37.58
CA LEU A 483 -20.07 -18.72 -38.98
C LEU A 483 -19.87 -20.12 -39.59
N LEU A 484 -19.27 -21.06 -38.86
CA LEU A 484 -19.17 -22.46 -39.29
C LEU A 484 -20.55 -23.12 -39.41
N LEU A 485 -21.43 -22.94 -38.41
CA LEU A 485 -22.77 -23.51 -38.43
C LEU A 485 -23.64 -22.92 -39.55
N SER A 486 -23.58 -21.62 -39.77
CA SER A 486 -24.31 -20.95 -40.86
C SER A 486 -23.76 -21.32 -42.24
N ALA A 487 -22.44 -21.46 -42.39
CA ALA A 487 -21.83 -21.97 -43.62
C ALA A 487 -22.26 -23.42 -43.90
N LEU A 488 -22.28 -24.30 -42.89
CA LEU A 488 -22.74 -25.68 -43.01
C LEU A 488 -24.24 -25.76 -43.36
N LEU A 489 -25.07 -24.91 -42.75
CA LEU A 489 -26.50 -24.83 -43.07
C LEU A 489 -26.74 -24.35 -44.50
N GLY A 490 -25.97 -23.34 -44.96
CA GLY A 490 -26.00 -22.86 -46.33
C GLY A 490 -25.59 -23.93 -47.35
N LEU A 491 -24.57 -24.73 -47.04
CA LEU A 491 -24.11 -25.82 -47.89
C LEU A 491 -25.15 -26.95 -47.98
N ALA A 492 -25.80 -27.29 -46.86
CA ALA A 492 -26.88 -28.28 -46.82
C ALA A 492 -28.10 -27.84 -47.65
N LEU A 493 -28.49 -26.56 -47.55
CA LEU A 493 -29.56 -25.96 -48.36
C LEU A 493 -29.21 -25.96 -49.85
N ALA A 494 -27.98 -25.59 -50.21
CA ALA A 494 -27.51 -25.61 -51.60
C ALA A 494 -27.52 -27.03 -52.18
N LEU A 495 -27.05 -28.03 -51.42
CA LEU A 495 -27.10 -29.45 -51.82
C LEU A 495 -28.55 -29.95 -51.95
N GLY A 496 -29.44 -29.54 -51.04
CA GLY A 496 -30.87 -29.83 -51.11
C GLY A 496 -31.53 -29.26 -52.35
N LEU A 497 -31.26 -27.99 -52.67
CA LEU A 497 -31.76 -27.32 -53.87
C LEU A 497 -31.19 -27.93 -55.16
N CYS A 498 -29.91 -28.30 -55.17
CA CYS A 498 -29.29 -29.02 -56.29
C CYS A 498 -29.92 -30.40 -56.50
N ARG A 499 -30.19 -31.17 -55.43
CA ARG A 499 -30.90 -32.45 -55.53
C ARG A 499 -32.34 -32.27 -56.00
N ALA A 500 -33.06 -31.26 -55.51
CA ALA A 500 -34.42 -30.93 -55.94
C ALA A 500 -34.48 -30.48 -57.41
N ARG A 501 -33.53 -29.64 -57.86
CA ARG A 501 -33.38 -29.27 -59.27
C ARG A 501 -33.04 -30.49 -60.13
N ARG A 502 -32.14 -31.36 -59.68
CA ARG A 502 -31.77 -32.59 -60.42
C ARG A 502 -32.96 -33.55 -60.53
N ALA A 503 -33.74 -33.72 -59.46
CA ALA A 503 -34.98 -34.50 -59.48
C ALA A 503 -36.06 -33.87 -60.38
N GLY A 504 -36.20 -32.55 -60.35
CA GLY A 504 -37.11 -31.80 -61.22
C GLY A 504 -36.72 -31.86 -62.70
N LEU A 505 -35.42 -31.75 -63.01
CA LEU A 505 -34.88 -31.91 -64.36
C LEU A 505 -35.06 -33.34 -64.87
N HIS A 506 -34.83 -34.34 -64.01
CA HIS A 506 -35.06 -35.74 -64.33
C HIS A 506 -36.56 -36.03 -64.57
N LYS A 507 -37.45 -35.37 -63.84
CA LYS A 507 -38.91 -35.49 -64.02
C LYS A 507 -39.35 -34.82 -65.33
N HIS A 508 -38.81 -33.66 -65.68
CA HIS A 508 -39.05 -32.99 -66.97
C HIS A 508 -38.45 -33.76 -68.16
N LEU A 509 -37.28 -34.37 -68.01
CA LEU A 509 -36.66 -35.23 -69.03
C LEU A 509 -37.44 -36.54 -69.24
N CYS A 510 -37.94 -37.22 -68.19
CA CYS A 510 -38.86 -38.37 -68.37
C CYS A 510 -40.22 -37.95 -69.01
N GLN A 511 -40.61 -36.66 -69.00
CA GLN A 511 -41.85 -36.18 -69.67
C GLN A 511 -41.66 -35.81 -71.14
N LEU A 512 -40.45 -35.42 -71.57
CA LEU A 512 -40.14 -35.09 -72.97
C LEU A 512 -39.80 -36.34 -73.82
N GLY A 513 -39.43 -37.45 -73.18
CA GLY A 513 -39.23 -38.74 -73.84
C GLY A 513 -40.52 -39.52 -73.99
N LYS A 514 -41.18 -39.47 -75.15
CA LYS A 514 -42.11 -40.52 -75.56
C LYS A 514 -41.29 -41.80 -75.82
N GLY A 515 -41.20 -42.69 -74.83
CA GLY A 515 -40.61 -44.01 -75.02
C GLY A 515 -40.08 -44.67 -73.75
N THR A 516 -40.95 -45.47 -73.11
CA THR A 516 -40.68 -46.65 -72.27
C THR A 516 -39.56 -46.61 -71.20
N SER A 517 -40.02 -46.75 -69.95
CA SER A 517 -39.33 -47.29 -68.76
C SER A 517 -38.39 -46.37 -67.96
N CYS A 518 -38.97 -45.53 -67.09
CA CYS A 518 -38.29 -45.07 -65.86
C CYS A 518 -38.73 -46.06 -64.73
N GLN A 519 -38.15 -47.28 -64.65
CA GLN A 519 -38.38 -48.25 -63.55
C GLN A 519 -37.39 -48.01 -62.40
N TYR A 520 -37.92 -47.86 -61.19
CA TYR A 520 -37.21 -47.70 -59.92
C TYR A 520 -36.53 -49.02 -59.49
N ARG A 521 -35.29 -48.92 -58.99
CA ARG A 521 -34.78 -49.82 -57.95
C ARG A 521 -34.06 -49.01 -56.89
#